data_AF-A0A932D453-F1
#
_entry.id   AF-A0A932D453-F1
#
_cell.length_a   1.000
_cell.length_b   1.000
_cell.length_c   1.000
_cell.angle_alpha   90.00
_cell.angle_beta   90.00
_cell.angle_gamma   90.00
#
_symmetry.space_group_name_H-M   'P 1'
#
loop_
_entity.id
_entity.type
_entity.pdbx_description
1 polymer ?
#
loop_
_entity_poly.entity_id
_entity_poly.type
_entity_poly.pdbx_seq_one_letter_code
_entity_poly.pdbx_strand_id
1 'polypeptide(L)'
;MRTTIELTRTQRARLVRLAAERGEKGFSRIIQAAIDRYLSEESDRLERAAKGRATLGTLSEEDAEHYRDVMRATRDDRRWR
;
A
#
# COMPACT_ATOMS: atom_id res chain seq x y z
N MET A 1 25.01 5.94 -4.03
CA MET A 1 25.50 5.61 -5.39
C MET A 1 24.98 6.64 -6.38
N ARG A 2 25.76 7.02 -7.40
CA ARG A 2 25.30 7.92 -8.48
C ARG A 2 24.80 7.08 -9.65
N THR A 3 23.56 7.32 -10.04
CA THR A 3 22.89 6.61 -11.13
C THR A 3 22.30 7.62 -12.09
N THR A 4 22.47 7.41 -13.39
CA THR A 4 21.77 8.17 -14.42
C THR A 4 20.49 7.43 -14.77
N ILE A 5 19.36 8.14 -14.74
CA ILE A 5 18.05 7.60 -15.10
C ILE A 5 17.42 8.52 -16.15
N GLU A 6 16.61 7.93 -17.01
CA GLU A 6 15.85 8.69 -17.99
C GLU A 6 14.62 9.34 -17.35
N LEU A 7 14.41 10.62 -17.65
CA LEU A 7 13.24 11.38 -17.24
C LEU A 7 12.68 12.13 -18.44
N THR A 8 11.35 12.11 -18.58
CA THR A 8 10.70 12.98 -19.55
C THR A 8 10.95 14.45 -19.21
N ARG A 9 10.91 15.33 -20.21
CA ARG A 9 11.04 16.78 -20.01
C ARG A 9 10.06 17.30 -18.97
N THR A 10 8.81 16.82 -19.01
CA THR A 10 7.74 17.19 -18.07
C THR A 10 8.05 16.73 -16.65
N GLN A 11 8.52 15.50 -16.45
CA GLN A 11 8.93 15.00 -15.14
C GLN A 11 10.07 15.85 -14.56
N ARG A 12 11.12 16.10 -15.36
CA ARG A 12 12.25 16.94 -14.94
C ARG A 12 11.80 18.35 -14.55
N ALA A 13 10.94 18.99 -15.35
CA ALA A 13 10.44 20.33 -15.06
C ALA A 13 9.66 20.38 -13.74
N ARG A 14 8.78 19.39 -13.50
CA ARG A 14 8.02 19.28 -12.25
C ARG A 14 8.92 19.06 -11.04
N LEU A 15 9.94 18.21 -11.18
CA LEU A 15 10.90 17.92 -10.12
C LEU A 15 11.76 19.14 -9.76
N VAL A 16 12.22 19.90 -10.76
CA VAL A 16 12.96 21.15 -10.53
C VAL A 16 12.09 22.17 -9.79
N ARG A 17 10.82 22.34 -10.22
CA ARG A 17 9.89 23.23 -9.53
C ARG A 17 9.67 22.81 -8.08
N LEU A 18 9.42 21.53 -7.85
CA LEU A 18 9.20 21.00 -6.50
C LEU A 18 10.44 21.12 -5.60
N ALA A 19 11.64 21.00 -6.16
CA ALA A 19 12.88 21.26 -5.43
C ALA A 19 12.98 22.72 -5.00
N ALA A 20 12.69 23.66 -5.92
CA ALA A 20 12.69 25.09 -5.62
C ALA A 20 11.67 25.46 -4.54
N GLU A 21 10.43 24.93 -4.63
CA GLU A 21 9.38 25.12 -3.63
C GLU A 21 9.80 24.61 -2.23
N ARG A 22 10.66 23.59 -2.17
CA ARG A 22 11.17 23.01 -0.92
C ARG A 22 12.51 23.61 -0.46
N GLY A 23 13.05 24.62 -1.15
CA GLY A 23 14.35 25.22 -0.84
C GLY A 23 15.55 24.29 -1.09
N GLU A 24 15.38 23.26 -1.93
CA GLU A 24 16.41 22.27 -2.23
C GLU A 24 17.26 22.69 -3.42
N LYS A 25 18.57 22.41 -3.36
CA LYS A 25 19.52 22.70 -4.45
C LYS A 25 19.29 21.85 -5.71
N GLY A 26 18.47 20.81 -5.63
CA GLY A 26 18.13 19.92 -6.74
C GLY A 26 17.07 18.89 -6.33
N PHE A 27 16.64 18.06 -7.28
CA PHE A 27 15.56 17.10 -7.06
C PHE A 27 16.04 15.70 -6.59
N SER A 28 17.34 15.49 -6.36
CA SER A 28 17.88 14.18 -5.97
C SER A 28 17.28 13.67 -4.65
N ARG A 29 17.15 14.54 -3.63
CA ARG A 29 16.54 14.16 -2.34
C ARG A 29 15.06 13.80 -2.49
N ILE A 30 14.36 14.47 -3.39
CA ILE A 30 12.96 14.19 -3.71
C ILE A 30 12.83 12.82 -4.36
N ILE A 31 13.69 12.52 -5.34
CA ILE A 31 13.69 11.22 -6.03
C ILE A 31 14.01 10.09 -5.05
N GLN A 32 15.00 10.26 -4.18
CA GLN A 32 15.34 9.27 -3.15
C GLN A 32 14.14 8.99 -2.23
N ALA A 33 13.54 10.04 -1.66
CA ALA A 33 12.37 9.89 -0.79
C ALA A 33 11.17 9.24 -1.52
N ALA A 34 10.98 9.54 -2.80
CA ALA A 34 9.92 8.93 -3.60
C ALA A 34 10.18 7.43 -3.87
N ILE A 35 11.43 7.05 -4.16
CA ILE A 35 11.84 5.66 -4.36
C ILE A 35 11.69 4.87 -3.06
N ASP A 36 12.19 5.39 -1.94
CA ASP A 36 12.11 4.72 -0.64
C ASP A 36 10.65 4.46 -0.26
N ARG A 37 9.80 5.47 -0.44
CA ARG A 37 8.36 5.35 -0.21
C ARG A 37 7.72 4.31 -1.12
N TYR A 38 8.01 4.34 -2.42
CA TYR A 38 7.46 3.38 -3.38
C TYR A 38 7.86 1.95 -3.01
N LEU A 39 9.14 1.71 -2.69
CA LEU A 39 9.62 0.38 -2.31
C LEU A 39 8.98 -0.12 -1.03
N SER A 40 8.84 0.72 -0.01
CA SER A 40 8.13 0.37 1.23
C SER A 40 6.68 -0.01 0.97
N GLU A 41 5.94 0.84 0.25
CA GLU A 41 4.52 0.60 -0.06
C GLU A 41 4.33 -0.67 -0.91
N GLU A 42 5.26 -0.94 -1.83
CA GLU A 42 5.24 -2.12 -2.69
C GLU A 42 5.52 -3.40 -1.88
N SER A 43 6.50 -3.39 -0.98
CA SER A 43 6.77 -4.50 -0.06
C SER A 43 5.55 -4.81 0.81
N ASP A 44 4.93 -3.79 1.42
CA ASP A 44 3.74 -3.96 2.24
C ASP A 44 2.54 -4.50 1.43
N ARG A 45 2.41 -4.08 0.18
CA ARG A 45 1.39 -4.58 -0.74
C ARG A 45 1.60 -6.06 -1.03
N LEU A 46 2.83 -6.46 -1.35
CA LEU A 46 3.17 -7.85 -1.65
C LEU A 46 2.99 -8.74 -0.42
N GLU A 47 3.38 -8.26 0.77
CA GLU A 47 3.18 -9.01 2.02
C GLU A 47 1.69 -9.20 2.33
N ARG A 48 0.87 -8.14 2.19
CA ARG A 48 -0.59 -8.25 2.37
C ARG A 48 -1.21 -9.21 1.37
N ALA A 49 -0.78 -9.16 0.10
CA ALA A 49 -1.25 -10.10 -0.92
C ALA A 49 -0.84 -11.54 -0.59
N ALA A 50 0.38 -11.76 -0.11
CA ALA A 50 0.86 -13.08 0.31
C ALA A 50 0.06 -13.61 1.51
N LYS A 51 -0.17 -12.80 2.54
CA LYS A 51 -1.00 -13.16 3.70
C LYS A 51 -2.44 -13.48 3.28
N GLY A 52 -3.05 -12.65 2.44
CA GLY A 52 -4.39 -12.90 1.93
C GLY A 52 -4.50 -14.20 1.14
N ARG A 53 -3.49 -14.52 0.30
CA ARG A 53 -3.43 -15.80 -0.40
C ARG A 53 -3.23 -16.98 0.55
N ALA A 54 -2.41 -16.83 1.58
CA ALA A 54 -2.19 -17.86 2.58
C ALA A 54 -3.47 -18.19 3.37
N THR A 55 -4.41 -17.25 3.49
CA THR A 55 -5.72 -17.49 4.10
C THR A 55 -6.70 -18.22 3.16
N LEU A 56 -6.45 -18.26 1.84
CA LEU A 56 -7.34 -18.98 0.93
C LEU A 56 -7.20 -20.50 1.17
N GLY A 57 -8.31 -21.13 1.54
CA GLY A 57 -8.37 -22.57 1.77
C GLY A 57 -7.95 -23.03 3.17
N THR A 58 -7.69 -22.11 4.10
CA THR A 58 -7.38 -22.46 5.51
C THR A 58 -8.62 -22.51 6.41
N LEU A 59 -9.78 -22.06 5.93
CA LEU A 59 -11.03 -22.11 6.67
C LEU A 59 -11.64 -23.52 6.54
N SER A 60 -11.77 -24.23 7.67
CA SER A 60 -12.48 -25.51 7.68
C SER A 60 -13.99 -25.31 7.49
N GLU A 61 -14.69 -26.38 7.14
CA GLU A 61 -16.14 -26.34 6.96
C GLU A 61 -16.88 -26.05 8.29
N GLU A 62 -16.32 -26.56 9.39
CA GLU A 62 -16.77 -26.29 10.76
C GLU A 62 -16.55 -24.82 11.16
N ASP A 63 -15.37 -24.26 10.88
CA ASP A 63 -15.10 -22.83 11.10
C ASP A 63 -16.06 -21.95 10.29
N ALA A 64 -16.32 -22.33 9.04
CA ALA A 64 -17.24 -21.61 8.17
C ALA A 64 -18.68 -21.62 8.71
N GLU A 65 -19.13 -22.75 9.25
CA GLU A 65 -20.45 -22.87 9.86
C GLU A 65 -20.55 -22.04 11.15
N HIS A 66 -19.52 -22.11 12.01
CA HIS A 66 -19.43 -21.28 13.20
C HIS A 66 -19.51 -19.78 12.87
N TYR A 67 -18.76 -19.29 11.87
CA TYR A 67 -18.82 -17.89 11.47
C TYR A 67 -20.20 -17.49 10.90
N ARG A 68 -20.88 -18.37 10.16
CA ARG A 68 -22.24 -18.11 9.67
C ARG A 68 -23.22 -17.94 10.83
N ASP A 69 -23.11 -18.77 11.87
CA ASP A 69 -23.99 -18.71 13.03
C ASP A 69 -23.73 -17.45 13.86
N VAL A 70 -22.47 -17.08 14.07
CA VAL A 70 -22.11 -15.81 14.72
C VAL A 70 -22.65 -14.61 13.94
N MET A 71 -22.52 -14.60 12.60
CA MET A 71 -23.07 -13.53 11.76
C MET A 71 -24.60 -13.45 11.84
N ARG A 72 -25.28 -14.60 11.86
CA ARG A 72 -26.75 -14.66 11.99
C ARG A 72 -27.21 -14.11 13.34
N ALA A 73 -26.58 -14.56 14.42
CA ALA A 73 -26.85 -14.07 15.78
C ALA A 73 -26.63 -12.56 15.89
N THR A 74 -25.57 -12.03 15.27
CA THR A 74 -25.29 -10.58 15.25
C THR A 74 -26.35 -9.80 14.46
N ARG A 75 -26.84 -10.35 13.34
CA ARG A 75 -27.88 -9.73 12.51
C ARG A 75 -29.25 -9.72 13.16
N ASP A 76 -29.54 -10.76 13.94
CA ASP A 76 -30.79 -10.92 14.68
C ASP A 76 -30.76 -10.23 16.05
N ASP A 77 -29.60 -9.73 16.48
CA ASP A 77 -29.46 -8.90 17.67
C ASP A 77 -30.20 -7.57 17.48
N ARG A 78 -31.35 -7.48 18.16
CA ARG A 78 -32.23 -6.31 18.16
C ARG A 78 -31.61 -5.08 18.80
N ARG A 79 -30.44 -5.21 19.46
CA ARG A 79 -29.70 -4.08 20.03
C ARG A 79 -29.14 -3.13 18.96
N TRP A 80 -29.00 -3.60 17.72
CA TRP A 80 -28.44 -2.84 16.59
C TRP A 80 -29.49 -2.44 15.54
N ARG A 81 -30.78 -2.61 15.81
CA ARG A 81 -31.92 -2.12 15.01
C ARG A 81 -32.66 -1.03 15.77
#